data_AF-A0A1Q6WIH5-F1
#
_entry.id   AF-A0A1Q6WIH5-F1
#
_cell.length_a   1.000
_cell.length_b   1.000
_cell.length_c   1.000
_cell.angle_alpha   90.00
_cell.angle_beta   90.00
_cell.angle_gamma   90.00
#
_symmetry.space_group_name_H-M   'P 1'
#
loop_
_entity.id
_entity.type
_entity.pdbx_description
1 polymer ?
#
loop_
_entity_poly.entity_id
_entity_poly.type
_entity_poly.pdbx_seq_one_letter_code
_entity_poly.pdbx_strand_id
1 'polypeptide(L)'
;MRLIHPVTAVALLSGILGCRSTESFAPGGLRQVTVQGLEQTVQLTPAQPDSGQEVHILSVVTNRSAGPVAVESRICGLDLAGNVALVMNYVRCAGYSQSVVLAPGDSVTGSDMRVVSSPPGSYTLLVRQLVQPSAWVEVPVVVH
;
A
#
# COMPACT_ATOMS: atom_id res chain seq x y z
N MET A 1 -65.50 -23.41 2.48
CA MET A 1 -65.49 -23.27 3.96
C MET A 1 -64.80 -24.49 4.57
N ARG A 2 -64.02 -24.28 5.66
CA ARG A 2 -63.00 -25.15 6.32
C ARG A 2 -61.62 -25.06 5.62
N LEU A 3 -60.63 -24.26 6.02
CA LEU A 3 -60.17 -23.74 7.33
C LEU A 3 -59.64 -24.84 8.26
N ILE A 4 -58.30 -24.96 8.35
CA ILE A 4 -57.45 -25.24 9.54
C ILE A 4 -56.01 -24.82 9.18
N HIS A 5 -55.40 -24.03 10.06
CA HIS A 5 -54.05 -23.45 10.01
C HIS A 5 -52.99 -24.38 10.68
N PRO A 6 -51.81 -23.92 11.15
CA PRO A 6 -50.50 -24.00 10.49
C PRO A 6 -49.48 -24.81 11.30
N VAL A 7 -48.30 -25.10 10.74
CA VAL A 7 -47.11 -25.39 11.57
C VAL A 7 -45.97 -24.49 11.11
N THR A 8 -45.74 -23.47 11.93
CA THR A 8 -44.64 -22.52 11.91
C THR A 8 -43.35 -23.20 12.37
N ALA A 9 -42.35 -23.27 11.50
CA ALA A 9 -40.97 -23.56 11.90
C ALA A 9 -40.19 -22.24 11.90
N VAL A 10 -39.97 -21.70 13.11
CA VAL A 10 -39.08 -20.56 13.34
C VAL A 10 -37.66 -21.11 13.42
N ALA A 11 -36.83 -20.81 12.43
CA ALA A 11 -35.38 -20.99 12.51
C ALA A 11 -34.72 -19.62 12.69
N LEU A 12 -34.44 -19.27 13.94
CA LEU A 12 -33.52 -18.20 14.31
C LEU A 12 -32.10 -18.77 14.21
N LEU A 13 -31.33 -18.35 13.21
CA LEU A 13 -29.88 -18.53 13.19
C LEU A 13 -29.22 -17.17 13.20
N SER A 14 -28.92 -16.74 14.43
CA SER A 14 -27.90 -15.76 14.73
C SER A 14 -26.54 -16.27 14.24
N GLY A 15 -25.84 -15.43 13.48
CA GLY A 15 -24.51 -15.75 12.99
C GLY A 15 -23.96 -14.61 12.16
N ILE A 16 -23.69 -13.50 12.83
CA ILE A 16 -22.97 -12.35 12.27
C ILE A 16 -21.52 -12.81 12.04
N LEU A 17 -21.29 -13.57 10.97
CA LEU A 17 -19.95 -13.76 10.44
C LEU A 17 -19.63 -12.48 9.68
N GLY A 18 -19.06 -11.52 10.40
CA GLY A 18 -18.33 -10.44 9.76
C GLY A 18 -17.34 -11.07 8.81
N CYS A 19 -17.54 -10.88 7.51
CA CYS A 19 -16.47 -10.99 6.53
C CYS A 19 -15.42 -9.95 6.93
N ARG A 20 -14.55 -10.29 7.88
CA ARG A 20 -13.22 -9.72 7.91
C ARG A 20 -12.61 -10.18 6.61
N SER A 21 -12.50 -9.24 5.67
CA SER A 21 -11.68 -9.39 4.48
C SER A 21 -10.37 -10.01 4.95
N THR A 22 -10.19 -11.29 4.67
CA THR A 22 -8.88 -11.90 4.83
C THR A 22 -8.11 -11.31 3.68
N GLU A 23 -7.42 -10.19 3.94
CA GLU A 23 -6.45 -9.66 3.01
C GLU A 23 -5.42 -10.76 2.82
N SER A 24 -5.58 -11.50 1.72
CA SER A 24 -4.61 -12.47 1.29
C SER A 24 -3.38 -11.66 0.88
N PHE A 25 -2.43 -11.58 1.80
CA PHE A 25 -1.14 -10.98 1.56
C PHE A 25 -0.42 -11.81 0.51
N ALA A 26 -0.56 -11.44 -0.76
CA ALA A 26 0.18 -12.09 -1.84
C ALA A 26 1.69 -12.01 -1.49
N PRO A 27 2.42 -13.14 -1.45
CA PRO A 27 3.87 -13.15 -1.29
C PRO A 27 4.46 -12.61 -2.60
N GLY A 28 4.97 -11.39 -2.56
CA GLY A 28 5.53 -10.78 -3.77
C GLY A 28 6.01 -9.35 -3.65
N GLY A 29 6.03 -8.77 -2.44
CA GLY A 29 6.48 -7.39 -2.21
C GLY A 29 5.61 -6.33 -2.90
N LEU A 30 4.57 -6.72 -3.64
CA LEU A 30 3.67 -5.84 -4.39
C LEU A 30 2.42 -5.52 -3.56
N ARG A 31 2.13 -4.23 -3.39
CA ARG A 31 0.92 -3.74 -2.72
C ARG A 31 0.33 -2.56 -3.47
N GLN A 32 -0.97 -2.38 -3.34
CA GLN A 32 -1.72 -1.40 -4.10
C GLN A 32 -2.77 -0.71 -3.23
N VAL A 33 -2.91 0.61 -3.39
CA VAL A 33 -4.00 1.41 -2.81
C VAL A 33 -4.51 2.39 -3.87
N THR A 34 -5.81 2.68 -3.86
CA THR A 34 -6.42 3.69 -4.74
C THR A 34 -7.04 4.82 -3.92
N VAL A 35 -6.66 6.07 -4.20
CA VAL A 35 -7.21 7.28 -3.56
C VAL A 35 -7.56 8.30 -4.64
N GLN A 36 -8.81 8.77 -4.67
CA GLN A 36 -9.28 9.79 -5.63
C GLN A 36 -8.97 9.45 -7.10
N GLY A 37 -9.03 8.15 -7.45
CA GLY A 37 -8.72 7.67 -8.81
C GLY A 37 -7.22 7.60 -9.12
N LEU A 38 -6.34 7.86 -8.17
CA LEU A 38 -4.90 7.60 -8.26
C LEU A 38 -4.60 6.24 -7.64
N GLU A 39 -4.02 5.34 -8.42
CA GLU A 39 -3.60 4.01 -8.00
C GLU A 39 -2.11 4.04 -7.68
N GLN A 40 -1.73 3.86 -6.42
CA GLN A 40 -0.34 3.70 -6.01
C GLN A 40 -0.03 2.21 -5.85
N THR A 41 1.00 1.75 -6.56
CA THR A 41 1.56 0.41 -6.45
C THR A 41 2.97 0.49 -5.90
N VAL A 42 3.30 -0.33 -4.91
CA VAL A 42 4.62 -0.40 -4.28
C VAL A 42 5.19 -1.79 -4.41
N GLN A 43 6.47 -1.88 -4.80
CA GLN A 43 7.22 -3.12 -4.95
C GLN A 43 8.53 -3.07 -4.15
N LEU A 44 8.84 -4.17 -3.45
CA LEU A 44 10.12 -4.39 -2.77
C LEU A 44 10.99 -5.36 -3.55
N THR A 45 12.29 -5.06 -3.67
CA THR A 45 13.29 -5.94 -4.27
C THR A 45 14.55 -5.99 -3.40
N PRO A 46 14.90 -7.16 -2.81
CA PRO A 46 14.09 -8.39 -2.82
C PRO A 46 12.77 -8.22 -2.07
N ALA A 47 11.78 -9.05 -2.40
CA ALA A 47 10.47 -9.03 -1.74
C ALA A 47 10.52 -9.47 -0.26
N GLN A 48 11.55 -10.24 0.09
CA GLN A 48 11.83 -10.74 1.45
C GLN A 48 13.34 -10.59 1.70
N PRO A 49 13.78 -9.42 2.18
CA PRO A 49 15.20 -9.14 2.42
C PRO A 49 15.73 -9.85 3.67
N ASP A 50 17.01 -10.19 3.68
CA ASP A 50 17.73 -10.59 4.89
C ASP A 50 18.08 -9.36 5.76
N SER A 51 18.32 -9.59 7.05
CA SER A 51 18.91 -8.54 7.90
C SER A 51 20.30 -8.11 7.38
N GLY A 52 20.54 -6.81 7.28
CA GLY A 52 21.74 -6.22 6.71
C GLY A 52 21.73 -6.13 5.18
N GLN A 53 20.70 -6.63 4.51
CA GLN A 53 20.56 -6.55 3.06
C GLN A 53 20.01 -5.21 2.60
N GLU A 54 20.45 -4.76 1.42
CA GLU A 54 19.82 -3.65 0.71
C GLU A 54 18.47 -4.07 0.11
N VAL A 55 17.46 -3.22 0.30
CA VAL A 55 16.14 -3.33 -0.31
C VAL A 55 15.86 -2.10 -1.15
N HIS A 56 15.52 -2.33 -2.42
CA HIS A 56 15.00 -1.32 -3.32
C HIS A 56 13.48 -1.26 -3.17
N ILE A 57 12.96 -0.04 -3.01
CA ILE A 57 11.55 0.24 -2.85
C ILE A 57 11.13 1.07 -4.06
N LEU A 58 10.26 0.53 -4.90
CA LEU A 58 9.70 1.22 -6.05
C LEU A 58 8.23 1.56 -5.78
N SER A 59 7.83 2.79 -6.02
CA SER A 59 6.44 3.24 -5.98
C SER A 59 6.07 3.82 -7.33
N VAL A 60 4.93 3.42 -7.87
CA VAL A 60 4.34 3.94 -9.10
C VAL A 60 2.93 4.39 -8.80
N VAL A 61 2.64 5.65 -9.10
CA VAL A 61 1.30 6.22 -8.98
C VAL A 61 0.76 6.45 -10.37
N THR A 62 -0.35 5.83 -10.72
CA THR A 62 -1.02 5.98 -12.01
C THR A 62 -2.38 6.66 -11.86
N ASN A 63 -2.69 7.64 -12.70
CA ASN A 63 -4.03 8.22 -12.75
C ASN A 63 -4.97 7.26 -13.50
N ARG A 64 -5.91 6.65 -12.76
CA ARG A 64 -6.97 5.76 -13.27
C ARG A 64 -8.32 6.46 -13.41
N SER A 65 -8.40 7.76 -13.10
CA SER A 65 -9.62 8.53 -13.29
C SER A 65 -9.84 8.88 -14.77
N ALA A 66 -11.05 9.36 -15.09
CA ALA A 66 -11.39 9.78 -16.45
C ALA A 66 -10.85 11.17 -16.83
N GLY A 67 -10.27 11.93 -15.88
CA GLY A 67 -9.82 13.30 -16.08
C GLY A 67 -8.39 13.55 -15.57
N PRO A 68 -7.80 14.71 -15.90
CA PRO A 68 -6.49 15.07 -15.36
C PRO A 68 -6.56 15.32 -13.85
N VAL A 69 -5.52 14.92 -13.12
CA VAL A 69 -5.41 15.10 -11.67
C VAL A 69 -4.11 15.82 -11.34
N ALA A 70 -4.21 16.94 -10.64
CA ALA A 70 -3.05 17.64 -10.09
C ALA A 70 -2.53 16.90 -8.85
N VAL A 71 -1.24 16.62 -8.82
CA VAL A 71 -0.56 15.93 -7.72
C VAL A 71 0.69 16.68 -7.29
N GLU A 72 1.06 16.52 -6.02
CA GLU A 72 2.38 16.86 -5.50
C GLU A 72 3.09 15.56 -5.12
N SER A 73 4.27 15.33 -5.68
CA SER A 73 5.09 14.13 -5.44
C SER A 73 6.41 14.51 -4.81
N ARG A 74 7.00 13.62 -4.00
CA ARG A 74 8.40 13.75 -3.56
C ARG A 74 9.32 13.88 -4.78
N ILE A 75 10.33 14.75 -4.70
CA ILE A 75 11.35 14.92 -5.75
C ILE A 75 12.36 13.78 -5.70
N CYS A 76 12.86 13.46 -4.51
CA CYS A 76 13.79 12.36 -4.30
C CYS A 76 13.31 11.47 -3.17
N GLY A 77 13.52 10.17 -3.35
CA GLY A 77 13.18 9.17 -2.35
C GLY A 77 11.68 8.98 -2.19
N LEU A 78 11.33 8.33 -1.09
CA LEU A 78 9.97 8.10 -0.66
C LEU A 78 9.83 8.58 0.80
N ASP A 79 8.60 8.89 1.23
CA ASP A 79 8.33 8.96 2.65
C ASP A 79 8.09 7.55 3.16
N LEU A 80 8.89 7.14 4.15
CA LEU A 80 8.87 5.80 4.73
C LEU A 80 8.54 5.89 6.22
N ALA A 81 7.65 5.03 6.69
CA ALA A 81 7.31 4.86 8.11
C ALA A 81 7.01 3.38 8.40
N GLY A 82 6.54 3.06 9.62
CA GLY A 82 6.22 1.69 10.03
C GLY A 82 7.15 1.17 11.12
N ASN A 83 7.20 -0.15 11.29
CA ASN A 83 7.96 -0.81 12.36
C ASN A 83 9.15 -1.65 11.87
N VAL A 84 9.42 -1.69 10.56
CA VAL A 84 10.68 -2.19 10.02
C VAL A 84 11.78 -1.16 10.24
N ALA A 85 12.93 -1.58 10.76
CA ALA A 85 14.09 -0.71 10.92
C ALA A 85 14.87 -0.65 9.59
N LEU A 86 14.98 0.56 9.05
CA LEU A 86 15.64 0.86 7.78
C LEU A 86 16.72 1.93 8.01
N VAL A 87 17.93 1.65 7.55
CA VAL A 87 19.04 2.60 7.58
C VAL A 87 19.10 3.34 6.24
N MET A 88 19.27 4.65 6.32
CA MET A 88 19.38 5.52 5.15
C MET A 88 20.71 5.32 4.44
N ASN A 89 20.64 5.12 3.12
CA ASN A 89 21.76 5.41 2.25
C ASN A 89 21.69 6.92 1.93
N TYR A 90 22.74 7.69 2.21
CA TYR A 90 22.68 9.16 2.18
C TYR A 90 22.35 9.70 0.77
N VAL A 91 21.19 10.34 0.62
CA VAL A 91 20.81 11.07 -0.60
C VAL A 91 20.58 12.53 -0.26
N ARG A 92 21.29 13.44 -0.94
CA ARG A 92 21.02 14.89 -0.85
C ARG A 92 20.04 15.27 -1.96
N CYS A 93 18.89 15.82 -1.56
CA CYS A 93 17.91 16.38 -2.49
C CYS A 93 17.80 17.90 -2.26
N ALA A 94 17.81 18.68 -3.34
CA ALA A 94 17.73 20.14 -3.28
C ALA A 94 16.30 20.68 -3.04
N GLY A 95 15.29 19.81 -3.09
CA GLY A 95 13.89 20.15 -2.85
C GLY A 95 13.13 18.95 -2.26
N TYR A 96 11.96 19.22 -1.65
CA TYR A 96 11.15 18.17 -1.04
C TYR A 96 10.14 17.56 -2.01
N SER A 97 9.35 18.40 -2.69
CA SER A 97 8.26 17.99 -3.58
C SER A 97 8.17 18.83 -4.86
N GLN A 98 7.50 18.27 -5.87
CA GLN A 98 7.19 18.91 -7.14
C GLN A 98 5.72 18.71 -7.49
N SER A 99 5.12 19.69 -8.17
CA SER A 99 3.74 19.61 -8.67
C SER A 99 3.72 19.11 -10.11
N VAL A 100 2.83 18.16 -10.41
CA VAL A 100 2.62 17.58 -11.74
C VAL A 100 1.11 17.43 -11.98
N VAL A 101 0.66 17.59 -13.22
CA VAL A 101 -0.69 17.19 -13.61
C VAL A 101 -0.60 15.89 -14.39
N LEU A 102 -1.22 14.83 -13.88
CA LEU A 102 -1.27 13.52 -14.53
C LEU A 102 -2.52 13.44 -15.40
N ALA A 103 -2.38 13.26 -16.71
CA ALA A 103 -3.51 12.91 -17.57
C ALA A 103 -3.99 11.48 -17.25
N PRO A 104 -5.20 11.07 -17.72
CA PRO A 104 -5.65 9.69 -17.59
C PRO A 104 -4.62 8.70 -18.16
N GLY A 105 -4.18 7.74 -17.35
CA GLY A 105 -3.16 6.76 -17.69
C GLY A 105 -1.72 7.18 -17.40
N ASP A 106 -1.45 8.48 -17.18
CA ASP A 106 -0.11 8.95 -16.83
C ASP A 106 0.31 8.45 -15.45
N SER A 107 1.62 8.32 -15.28
CA SER A 107 2.20 7.86 -14.02
C SER A 107 3.37 8.72 -13.56
N VAL A 108 3.53 8.82 -12.25
CA VAL A 108 4.73 9.34 -11.60
C VAL A 108 5.38 8.20 -10.82
N THR A 109 6.71 8.10 -10.90
CA THR A 109 7.49 7.05 -10.24
C THR A 109 8.39 7.65 -9.17
N GLY A 110 8.50 6.97 -8.03
CA GLY A 110 9.42 7.30 -6.95
C GLY A 110 10.12 6.03 -6.48
N SER A 111 11.36 6.16 -6.03
CA SER A 111 12.12 5.02 -5.54
C SER A 111 13.01 5.40 -4.37
N ASP A 112 13.28 4.45 -3.50
CA ASP A 112 14.22 4.59 -2.39
C ASP A 112 15.04 3.29 -2.21
N MET A 113 16.20 3.40 -1.59
CA MET A 113 17.13 2.30 -1.38
C MET A 113 17.62 2.33 0.07
N ARG A 114 17.38 1.27 0.81
CA ARG A 114 17.61 1.20 2.26
C ARG A 114 18.29 -0.09 2.64
N VAL A 115 19.04 -0.07 3.73
CA VAL A 115 19.56 -1.29 4.35
C VAL A 115 18.61 -1.71 5.47
N VAL A 116 18.16 -2.96 5.45
CA VAL A 116 17.32 -3.52 6.51
C VAL A 116 18.19 -3.76 7.75
N SER A 117 17.79 -3.22 8.90
CA SER A 117 18.48 -3.44 10.18
C SER A 117 17.63 -4.15 11.23
N SER A 118 16.37 -4.46 10.91
CA SER A 118 15.53 -5.32 11.73
C SER A 118 16.15 -6.73 11.85
N PRO A 119 16.00 -7.41 12.99
CA PRO A 119 16.26 -8.85 13.08
C PRO A 119 15.22 -9.64 12.24
N PRO A 120 15.41 -10.96 12.05
CA PRO A 120 14.44 -11.80 11.35
C PRO A 120 13.05 -11.73 11.99
N GLY A 121 12.00 -11.58 11.18
CA GLY A 121 10.64 -11.39 11.65
C GLY A 121 9.69 -10.76 10.63
N SER A 122 8.44 -10.53 11.05
CA SER A 122 7.39 -9.90 10.24
C SER A 122 7.14 -8.46 10.67
N TYR A 123 7.13 -7.55 9.70
CA TYR A 123 7.02 -6.11 9.89
C TYR A 123 6.04 -5.50 8.89
N THR A 124 5.73 -4.22 9.12
CA THR A 124 4.97 -3.36 8.21
C THR A 124 5.84 -2.16 7.86
N LEU A 125 6.00 -1.94 6.56
CA LEU A 125 6.54 -0.72 5.96
C LEU A 125 5.37 0.11 5.44
N LEU A 126 5.34 1.40 5.77
CA LEU A 126 4.41 2.36 5.19
C LEU A 126 5.14 3.19 4.15
N VAL A 127 4.62 3.23 2.92
CA VAL A 127 5.23 3.95 1.80
C VAL A 127 4.29 5.01 1.27
N ARG A 128 4.77 6.24 1.18
CA ARG A 128 4.07 7.36 0.54
C ARG A 128 4.96 8.03 -0.49
N GLN A 129 4.43 8.19 -1.69
CA GLN A 129 5.08 8.93 -2.78
C GLN A 129 4.44 10.31 -3.00
N LEU A 130 3.10 10.37 -3.01
CA LEU A 130 2.39 11.63 -3.15
C LEU A 130 2.30 12.37 -1.81
N VAL A 131 2.67 13.63 -1.84
CA VAL A 131 2.42 14.59 -0.76
C VAL A 131 0.97 15.06 -0.81
N GLN A 132 0.43 15.28 -2.01
CA GLN A 132 -0.98 15.66 -2.23
C GLN A 132 -1.54 15.02 -3.53
N PRO A 133 -2.72 14.39 -3.50
CA PRO A 133 -3.38 13.90 -2.30
C PRO A 133 -2.52 12.83 -1.59
N SER A 134 -2.39 12.94 -0.27
CA SER A 134 -1.56 12.01 0.50
C SER A 134 -2.24 10.64 0.64
N ALA A 135 -1.49 9.59 0.30
CA ALA A 135 -1.89 8.20 0.53
C ALA A 135 -0.69 7.38 1.03
N TRP A 136 -0.91 6.55 2.05
CA TRP A 136 0.09 5.59 2.54
C TRP A 136 -0.30 4.20 2.07
N VAL A 137 0.68 3.45 1.55
CA VAL A 137 0.54 2.04 1.20
C VAL A 137 1.19 1.21 2.29
N GLU A 138 0.44 0.30 2.90
CA GLU A 138 0.97 -0.67 3.84
C GLU A 138 1.59 -1.85 3.08
N VAL A 139 2.87 -2.10 3.35
CA VAL A 139 3.67 -3.16 2.75
C VAL A 139 4.16 -4.10 3.85
N PRO A 140 3.60 -5.32 3.96
CA PRO A 140 4.14 -6.34 4.83
C PRO A 140 5.56 -6.72 4.36
N VAL A 141 6.49 -6.79 5.30
CA VAL A 141 7.88 -7.15 5.08
C VAL A 141 8.20 -8.36 5.95
N VAL A 142 8.75 -9.40 5.33
CA VAL A 142 9.34 -10.53 6.06
C VAL A 142 10.84 -10.40 5.92
N VAL A 143 11.52 -10.30 7.07
CA VAL A 143 12.98 -10.30 7.17
C VAL A 143 13.44 -11.69 7.57
N HIS A 144 14.43 -12.23 6.85
CA HIS A 144 15.05 -13.53 7.15
C HIS A 144 16.39 -13.39 7.87
#